data_AF-A0A2K9LMS8-F1
#
_entry.id   AF-A0A2K9LMS8-F1
#
_cell.length_a   1.000
_cell.length_b   1.000
_cell.length_c   1.000
_cell.angle_alpha   90.00
_cell.angle_beta   90.00
_cell.angle_gamma   90.00
#
_symmetry.space_group_name_H-M   'P 1'
#
loop_
_entity.id
_entity.type
_entity.pdbx_description
1 polymer ?
#
loop_
_entity_poly.entity_id
_entity_poly.type
_entity_poly.pdbx_seq_one_letter_code
_entity_poly.pdbx_strand_id
1 'polypeptide(L)'
;MRILLFTLLCLSSTLMNAATLTDADIQQWTKAYKAVVNWAESTNIEDELENSTSATEYNQVFSQMLEQAQTTQHHQSILNILKSNGYADPANWAAMGDRIMVAFMANEMDGNQAAVEQQLQQMKAMLASGMIPPDQKEMMEKMLNESSKALAAAAQAPAEDKAAVKRNKALLNTVFDSGEQ
;
A
#
# COMPACT_ATOMS: atom_id res chain seq x y z
N MET A 1 14.15 56.74 24.24
CA MET A 1 14.54 55.42 24.79
C MET A 1 13.56 54.39 24.22
N ARG A 2 14.03 53.52 23.31
CA ARG A 2 13.24 52.51 22.60
C ARG A 2 12.90 51.37 23.58
N ILE A 3 11.63 51.10 23.83
CA ILE A 3 11.20 49.90 24.56
C ILE A 3 10.76 48.88 23.51
N LEU A 4 11.64 47.88 23.29
CA LEU A 4 11.32 46.64 22.58
C LEU A 4 10.21 45.91 23.34
N LEU A 5 9.07 45.66 22.69
CA LEU A 5 8.07 44.70 23.13
C LEU A 5 8.14 43.50 22.20
N PHE A 6 8.65 42.40 22.76
CA PHE A 6 8.79 41.08 22.18
C PHE A 6 7.45 40.58 21.61
N THR A 7 7.39 40.41 20.29
CA THR A 7 6.33 39.65 19.62
C THR A 7 6.56 38.17 19.93
N LEU A 8 5.76 37.62 20.85
CA LEU A 8 5.76 36.19 21.19
C LEU A 8 5.23 35.41 19.98
N LEU A 9 6.15 34.88 19.17
CA LEU A 9 5.86 33.99 18.06
C LEU A 9 5.29 32.69 18.64
N CYS A 10 3.99 32.46 18.50
CA CYS A 10 3.37 31.17 18.79
C CYS A 10 3.98 30.13 17.85
N LEU A 11 5.01 29.43 18.32
CA LEU A 11 5.43 28.15 17.78
C LEU A 11 4.32 27.14 18.12
N SER A 12 3.27 27.11 17.30
CA SER A 12 2.45 25.93 17.18
C SER A 12 3.31 24.86 16.51
N SER A 13 4.15 24.20 17.31
CA SER A 13 4.72 22.91 16.97
C SER A 13 3.53 21.98 16.75
N THR A 14 3.11 21.86 15.49
CA THR A 14 2.28 20.72 15.08
C THR A 14 3.11 19.50 15.42
N LEU A 15 2.79 18.87 16.55
CA LEU A 15 3.21 17.52 16.83
C LEU A 15 2.78 16.73 15.60
N MET A 16 3.77 16.29 14.83
CA MET A 16 3.59 15.36 13.74
C MET A 16 3.25 14.01 14.39
N ASN A 17 2.06 13.92 14.98
CA ASN A 17 1.41 12.66 15.23
C ASN A 17 1.30 12.00 13.85
N ALA A 18 1.68 10.73 13.76
CA ALA A 18 1.32 9.92 12.61
C ALA A 18 -0.19 10.08 12.43
N ALA A 19 -0.61 10.88 11.43
CA ALA A 19 -2.00 11.24 11.29
C ALA A 19 -2.79 9.94 11.11
N THR A 20 -3.80 9.72 11.95
CA THR A 20 -4.68 8.56 11.83
C THR A 20 -5.30 8.53 10.44
N LEU A 21 -5.37 7.35 9.81
CA LEU A 21 -6.04 7.21 8.52
C LEU A 21 -7.51 7.59 8.67
N THR A 22 -7.96 8.61 7.94
CA THR A 22 -9.34 9.08 7.99
C THR A 22 -10.18 8.54 6.83
N ASP A 23 -11.51 8.61 6.97
CA ASP A 23 -12.43 8.24 5.88
C ASP A 23 -12.22 9.15 4.65
N ALA A 24 -11.86 10.42 4.87
CA ALA A 24 -11.55 11.37 3.79
C ALA A 24 -10.27 10.99 3.04
N ASP A 25 -9.24 10.52 3.77
CA ASP A 25 -7.98 10.05 3.15
C ASP A 25 -8.25 8.85 2.24
N ILE A 26 -9.05 7.87 2.72
CA ILE A 26 -9.43 6.69 1.94
C ILE A 26 -10.21 7.09 0.68
N GLN A 27 -11.21 7.98 0.82
CA GLN A 27 -12.00 8.45 -0.31
C GLN A 27 -11.16 9.19 -1.36
N GLN A 28 -10.28 10.09 -0.92
CA GLN A 28 -9.37 10.81 -1.81
C GLN A 28 -8.43 9.84 -2.52
N TRP A 29 -7.86 8.89 -1.78
CA TRP A 29 -6.95 7.90 -2.32
C TRP A 29 -7.64 7.00 -3.37
N THR A 30 -8.83 6.48 -3.07
CA THR A 30 -9.61 5.67 -4.01
C THR A 30 -9.98 6.45 -5.26
N LYS A 31 -10.32 7.73 -5.13
CA LYS A 31 -10.60 8.59 -6.29
C LYS A 31 -9.37 8.73 -7.19
N ALA A 32 -8.19 8.99 -6.60
CA ALA A 32 -6.94 9.09 -7.34
C ALA A 32 -6.55 7.77 -7.99
N TYR A 33 -6.69 6.64 -7.27
CA TYR A 33 -6.44 5.31 -7.81
C TYR A 33 -7.31 5.04 -9.05
N LYS A 34 -8.62 5.26 -8.97
CA LYS A 34 -9.53 5.08 -10.11
C LYS A 34 -9.19 6.00 -11.29
N ALA A 35 -8.73 7.22 -11.03
CA ALA A 35 -8.29 8.11 -12.10
C ALA A 35 -7.03 7.60 -12.81
N VAL A 36 -6.09 6.99 -12.07
CA VAL A 36 -4.91 6.34 -12.65
C VAL A 36 -5.31 5.11 -13.48
N VAL A 37 -6.17 4.24 -12.94
CA VAL A 37 -6.66 3.04 -13.65
C VAL A 37 -7.41 3.42 -14.93
N ASN A 38 -8.41 4.31 -14.85
CA ASN A 38 -9.17 4.75 -16.02
C ASN A 38 -8.28 5.36 -17.11
N TRP A 39 -7.23 6.08 -16.72
CA TRP A 39 -6.27 6.62 -17.68
C TRP A 39 -5.44 5.51 -18.34
N ALA A 40 -4.93 4.55 -17.55
CA ALA A 40 -4.18 3.39 -18.07
C ALA A 40 -5.02 2.57 -19.06
N GLU A 41 -6.27 2.27 -18.72
CA GLU A 41 -7.25 1.61 -19.60
C GLU A 41 -7.48 2.42 -20.89
N SER A 42 -7.74 3.73 -20.77
CA SER A 42 -8.01 4.60 -21.93
C SER A 42 -6.82 4.77 -22.89
N THR A 43 -5.61 4.47 -22.43
CA THR A 43 -4.38 4.58 -23.21
C THR A 43 -3.83 3.22 -23.65
N ASN A 44 -4.49 2.11 -23.26
CA ASN A 44 -4.12 0.73 -23.58
C ASN A 44 -2.67 0.39 -23.21
N ILE A 45 -2.20 0.90 -22.06
CA ILE A 45 -0.85 0.67 -21.52
C ILE A 45 -0.85 -0.27 -20.31
N GLU A 46 -2.00 -0.87 -20.00
CA GLU A 46 -2.17 -1.75 -18.84
C GLU A 46 -1.15 -2.89 -18.88
N ASP A 47 -1.00 -3.56 -20.03
CA ASP A 47 0.02 -4.59 -20.26
C ASP A 47 1.46 -4.09 -20.02
N GLU A 48 1.78 -2.83 -20.33
CA GLU A 48 3.11 -2.26 -20.12
C GLU A 48 3.38 -1.99 -18.62
N LEU A 49 2.34 -1.63 -17.87
CA LEU A 49 2.40 -1.39 -16.44
C LEU A 49 2.35 -2.70 -15.63
N GLU A 50 1.56 -3.68 -16.05
CA GLU A 50 1.48 -5.01 -15.46
C GLU A 50 2.78 -5.80 -15.61
N ASN A 51 3.40 -5.78 -16.80
CA ASN A 51 4.69 -6.44 -17.01
C ASN A 51 5.85 -5.79 -16.24
N SER A 52 5.68 -4.55 -15.78
CA SER A 52 6.64 -3.85 -14.91
C SER A 52 6.44 -4.14 -13.42
N THR A 53 5.22 -4.55 -13.02
CA THR A 53 4.80 -4.76 -11.63
C THR A 53 5.14 -6.18 -11.13
N SER A 54 6.42 -6.52 -11.11
CA SER A 54 6.90 -7.55 -10.20
C SER A 54 6.96 -6.96 -8.78
N ALA A 55 5.81 -6.66 -8.18
CA ALA A 55 5.74 -6.20 -6.79
C ALA A 55 6.44 -7.26 -5.93
N THR A 56 7.65 -6.92 -5.49
CA THR A 56 8.51 -7.83 -4.75
C THR A 56 8.17 -7.77 -3.28
N GLU A 57 7.57 -6.66 -2.80
CA GLU A 57 7.15 -6.48 -1.40
C GLU A 57 5.64 -6.17 -1.33
N TYR A 58 4.84 -7.06 -0.75
CA TYR A 58 3.36 -6.93 -0.70
C TYR A 58 2.85 -5.76 0.16
N ASN A 59 3.66 -5.27 1.09
CA ASN A 59 3.31 -4.14 1.95
C ASN A 59 3.71 -2.78 1.36
N GLN A 60 4.30 -2.75 0.15
CA GLN A 60 4.78 -1.55 -0.51
C GLN A 60 4.38 -1.49 -2.00
N VAL A 61 3.24 -2.10 -2.36
CA VAL A 61 2.81 -2.27 -3.75
C VAL A 61 2.68 -0.93 -4.48
N PHE A 62 2.11 0.09 -3.83
CA PHE A 62 1.90 1.39 -4.46
C PHE A 62 3.18 2.22 -4.51
N SER A 63 4.05 2.10 -3.51
CA SER A 63 5.39 2.70 -3.56
C SER A 63 6.22 2.13 -4.71
N GLN A 64 6.20 0.81 -4.89
CA GLN A 64 6.89 0.16 -6.01
C GLN A 64 6.27 0.55 -7.36
N MET A 65 4.94 0.60 -7.46
CA MET A 65 4.27 1.06 -8.68
C MET A 65 4.73 2.47 -9.06
N LEU A 66 4.80 3.39 -8.10
CA LEU A 66 5.25 4.75 -8.34
C LEU A 66 6.74 4.83 -8.70
N GLU A 67 7.59 4.02 -8.05
CA GLU A 67 9.02 3.92 -8.37
C GLU A 67 9.24 3.40 -9.80
N GLN A 68 8.57 2.30 -10.16
CA GLN A 68 8.65 1.71 -11.49
C GLN A 68 8.14 2.69 -12.56
N ALA A 69 7.04 3.39 -12.29
CA ALA A 69 6.49 4.41 -13.16
C ALA A 69 7.52 5.49 -13.55
N GLN A 70 8.51 5.80 -12.70
CA GLN A 70 9.60 6.76 -13.01
C GLN A 70 10.44 6.35 -14.21
N THR A 71 10.50 5.05 -14.50
CA THR A 71 11.29 4.51 -15.61
C THR A 71 10.49 4.42 -16.91
N THR A 72 9.18 4.66 -16.86
CA THR A 72 8.28 4.58 -18.00
C THR A 72 8.17 5.93 -18.73
N GLN A 73 7.86 5.90 -20.02
CA GLN A 73 7.53 7.11 -20.79
C GLN A 73 6.25 7.81 -20.26
N HIS A 74 5.46 7.12 -19.44
CA HIS A 74 4.19 7.62 -18.91
C HIS A 74 4.29 8.23 -17.52
N HIS A 75 5.49 8.30 -16.93
CA HIS A 75 5.72 8.85 -15.60
C HIS A 75 4.98 10.18 -15.36
N GLN A 76 5.13 11.13 -16.30
CA GLN A 76 4.53 12.45 -16.13
C GLN A 76 3.01 12.46 -16.20
N SER A 77 2.40 11.54 -16.94
CA SER A 77 0.94 11.42 -16.98
C SER A 77 0.40 11.00 -15.61
N ILE A 78 1.04 10.01 -14.98
CA ILE A 78 0.69 9.57 -13.62
C ILE A 78 0.86 10.72 -12.62
N LEU A 79 1.99 11.45 -12.68
CA LEU A 79 2.21 12.60 -11.80
C LEU A 79 1.14 13.69 -11.96
N ASN A 80 0.75 13.99 -13.19
CA ASN A 80 -0.27 15.00 -13.47
C ASN A 80 -1.66 14.57 -12.97
N ILE A 81 -2.00 13.28 -13.07
CA ILE A 81 -3.25 12.73 -12.56
C ILE A 81 -3.28 12.81 -11.03
N LEU A 82 -2.21 12.40 -10.36
CA LEU A 82 -2.11 12.46 -8.89
C LEU A 82 -2.22 13.90 -8.39
N LYS A 83 -1.53 14.84 -9.06
CA LYS A 83 -1.62 16.27 -8.74
C LYS A 83 -3.03 16.83 -8.92
N SER A 84 -3.71 16.45 -10.00
CA SER A 84 -5.10 16.86 -10.26
C SER A 84 -6.09 16.28 -9.24
N ASN A 85 -5.71 15.20 -8.55
CA ASN A 85 -6.45 14.61 -7.45
C ASN A 85 -5.98 15.06 -6.05
N GLY A 86 -5.21 16.14 -5.98
CA GLY A 86 -4.84 16.80 -4.72
C GLY A 86 -3.56 16.26 -4.07
N TYR A 87 -2.82 15.38 -4.72
CA TYR A 87 -1.50 14.93 -4.24
C TYR A 87 -0.40 15.84 -4.80
N ALA A 88 0.00 16.83 -4.00
CA ALA A 88 1.14 17.69 -4.32
C ALA A 88 2.45 16.89 -4.37
N ASP A 89 2.55 15.86 -3.53
CA ASP A 89 3.62 14.87 -3.53
C ASP A 89 3.03 13.48 -3.87
N PRO A 90 3.39 12.90 -5.03
CA PRO A 90 3.01 11.54 -5.42
C PRO A 90 3.40 10.47 -4.39
N ALA A 91 4.52 10.65 -3.67
CA ALA A 91 4.96 9.68 -2.66
C ALA A 91 3.95 9.55 -1.52
N ASN A 92 3.20 10.63 -1.20
CA ASN A 92 2.14 10.57 -0.20
C ASN A 92 0.96 9.70 -0.67
N TRP A 93 0.63 9.69 -1.97
CA TRP A 93 -0.40 8.81 -2.50
C TRP A 93 0.02 7.34 -2.38
N ALA A 94 1.27 7.04 -2.73
CA ALA A 94 1.82 5.70 -2.64
C ALA A 94 1.86 5.17 -1.20
N ALA A 95 2.45 5.93 -0.28
CA ALA A 95 2.53 5.57 1.13
C ALA A 95 1.14 5.40 1.77
N MET A 96 0.16 6.21 1.36
CA MET A 96 -1.22 6.05 1.82
C MET A 96 -1.84 4.75 1.30
N GLY A 97 -1.61 4.41 0.04
CA GLY A 97 -2.10 3.15 -0.55
C GLY A 97 -1.51 1.93 0.13
N ASP A 98 -0.22 1.94 0.42
CA ASP A 98 0.46 0.87 1.14
C ASP A 98 -0.12 0.68 2.56
N ARG A 99 -0.35 1.79 3.27
CA ARG A 99 -0.99 1.79 4.58
C ARG A 99 -2.42 1.25 4.54
N ILE A 100 -3.21 1.66 3.53
CA ILE A 100 -4.58 1.15 3.31
C ILE A 100 -4.54 -0.35 3.03
N MET A 101 -3.65 -0.82 2.16
CA MET A 101 -3.50 -2.24 1.82
C MET A 101 -3.14 -3.08 3.04
N VAL A 102 -2.14 -2.67 3.82
CA VAL A 102 -1.74 -3.37 5.05
C VAL A 102 -2.89 -3.47 6.05
N ALA A 103 -3.64 -2.38 6.26
CA ALA A 103 -4.80 -2.38 7.15
C ALA A 103 -5.99 -3.18 6.58
N PHE A 104 -6.15 -3.24 5.26
CA PHE A 104 -7.15 -4.07 4.59
C PHE A 104 -6.84 -5.55 4.78
N MET A 105 -5.59 -5.98 4.49
CA MET A 105 -5.13 -7.34 4.74
C MET A 105 -5.29 -7.72 6.21
N ALA A 106 -4.94 -6.83 7.14
CA ALA A 106 -5.10 -7.09 8.57
C ALA A 106 -6.56 -7.35 8.97
N ASN A 107 -7.53 -6.67 8.34
CA ASN A 107 -8.94 -6.92 8.57
C ASN A 107 -9.41 -8.24 7.94
N GLU A 108 -8.92 -8.62 6.76
CA GLU A 108 -9.28 -9.91 6.13
C GLU A 108 -8.72 -11.12 6.89
N MET A 109 -7.63 -10.92 7.62
CA MET A 109 -6.98 -11.96 8.43
C MET A 109 -7.53 -12.05 9.85
N ASP A 110 -8.35 -11.09 10.29
CA ASP A 110 -8.91 -11.04 11.64
C ASP A 110 -9.74 -12.31 11.90
N GLY A 111 -9.40 -13.03 12.98
CA GLY A 111 -10.01 -14.33 13.32
C GLY A 111 -9.43 -15.56 12.62
N ASN A 112 -8.52 -15.42 11.65
CA ASN A 112 -7.85 -16.55 10.98
C ASN A 112 -6.32 -16.56 11.11
N GLN A 113 -5.76 -15.61 11.86
CA GLN A 113 -4.31 -15.42 11.99
C GLN A 113 -3.56 -16.71 12.39
N ALA A 114 -4.06 -17.46 13.38
CA ALA A 114 -3.41 -18.68 13.85
C ALA A 114 -3.32 -19.78 12.77
N ALA A 115 -4.35 -19.90 11.92
CA ALA A 115 -4.33 -20.88 10.83
C ALA A 115 -3.36 -20.47 9.72
N VAL A 116 -3.30 -19.17 9.39
CA VAL A 116 -2.35 -18.64 8.42
C VAL A 116 -0.91 -18.81 8.91
N GLU A 117 -0.65 -18.52 10.19
CA GLU A 117 0.66 -18.77 10.82
C GLU A 117 1.04 -20.25 10.76
N GLN A 118 0.11 -21.14 11.08
CA GLN A 118 0.34 -22.58 10.99
C GLN A 118 0.67 -23.03 9.55
N GLN A 119 -0.04 -22.51 8.56
CA GLN A 119 0.21 -22.81 7.15
C GLN A 119 1.60 -22.33 6.71
N LEU A 120 2.02 -21.13 7.12
CA LEU A 120 3.37 -20.62 6.85
C LEU A 120 4.45 -21.53 7.46
N GLN A 121 4.24 -22.03 8.68
CA GLN A 121 5.18 -22.95 9.32
C GLN A 121 5.24 -24.30 8.59
N GLN A 122 4.11 -24.82 8.10
CA GLN A 122 4.08 -26.04 7.30
C GLN A 122 4.85 -25.87 5.98
N MET A 123 4.69 -24.74 5.29
CA MET A 123 5.46 -24.44 4.07
C MET A 123 6.96 -24.32 4.35
N LYS A 124 7.35 -23.67 5.46
CA LYS A 124 8.76 -23.63 5.92
C LYS A 124 9.34 -25.03 6.12
N ALA A 125 8.60 -25.91 6.80
CA ALA A 125 9.03 -27.29 7.02
C ALA A 125 9.14 -28.08 5.70
N MET A 126 8.22 -27.86 4.76
CA MET A 126 8.26 -28.48 3.43
C MET A 126 9.50 -28.05 2.64
N LEU A 127 9.85 -26.76 2.62
CA LEU A 127 11.07 -26.25 1.95
C LEU A 127 12.37 -26.78 2.58
N ALA A 128 12.35 -27.02 3.89
CA ALA A 128 13.47 -27.61 4.62
C ALA A 128 13.62 -29.13 4.39
N SER A 129 12.60 -29.81 3.89
CA SER A 129 12.59 -31.28 3.74
C SER A 129 13.51 -31.83 2.63
N GLY A 130 13.97 -30.97 1.72
CA GLY A 130 14.76 -31.38 0.55
C GLY A 130 13.96 -32.06 -0.57
N MET A 131 12.63 -32.11 -0.46
CA MET A 131 11.75 -32.70 -1.49
C MET A 131 11.49 -31.79 -2.70
N ILE A 132 11.90 -30.52 -2.62
CA ILE A 132 11.62 -29.50 -3.65
C ILE A 132 12.89 -29.28 -4.51
N PRO A 133 12.78 -29.32 -5.85
CA PRO A 133 13.88 -29.02 -6.76
C PRO A 133 14.51 -27.63 -6.48
N PRO A 134 15.83 -27.43 -6.66
CA PRO A 134 16.50 -26.17 -6.30
C PRO A 134 15.87 -24.92 -6.90
N ASP A 135 15.58 -24.94 -8.21
CA ASP A 135 15.00 -23.78 -8.91
C ASP A 135 13.59 -23.43 -8.41
N GLN A 136 12.80 -24.45 -8.05
CA GLN A 136 11.47 -24.24 -7.46
C GLN A 136 11.56 -23.77 -6.01
N LYS A 137 12.56 -24.27 -5.28
CA LYS A 137 12.80 -23.94 -3.88
C LYS A 137 13.12 -22.46 -3.71
N GLU A 138 14.00 -21.90 -4.52
CA GLU A 138 14.36 -20.47 -4.43
C GLU A 138 13.15 -19.55 -4.64
N MET A 139 12.34 -19.84 -5.66
CA MET A 139 11.10 -19.10 -5.93
C MET A 139 10.10 -19.21 -4.77
N MET A 140 9.92 -20.41 -4.21
CA MET A 140 9.03 -20.64 -3.07
C MET A 140 9.55 -19.98 -1.78
N GLU A 141 10.86 -19.96 -1.56
CA GLU A 141 11.48 -19.27 -0.42
C GLU A 141 11.27 -17.76 -0.51
N LYS A 142 11.42 -17.18 -1.72
CA LYS A 142 11.11 -15.76 -1.94
C LYS A 142 9.65 -15.46 -1.61
N MET A 143 8.71 -16.22 -2.18
CA MET A 143 7.27 -16.02 -1.94
C MET A 143 6.89 -16.17 -0.45
N LEU A 144 7.49 -17.15 0.23
CA LEU A 144 7.28 -17.39 1.65
C LEU A 144 7.82 -16.24 2.51
N ASN A 145 8.99 -15.72 2.18
CA ASN A 145 9.58 -14.57 2.88
C ASN A 145 8.68 -13.34 2.74
N GLU A 146 8.19 -13.07 1.53
CA GLU A 146 7.30 -11.94 1.28
C GLU A 146 5.94 -12.10 1.97
N SER A 147 5.36 -13.30 1.94
CA SER A 147 4.14 -13.62 2.68
C SER A 147 4.33 -13.42 4.19
N SER A 148 5.49 -13.80 4.72
CA SER A 148 5.83 -13.63 6.13
C SER A 148 5.98 -12.15 6.52
N LYS A 149 6.58 -11.32 5.66
CA LYS A 149 6.68 -9.87 5.86
C LYS A 149 5.30 -9.22 5.81
N ALA A 150 4.46 -9.61 4.84
CA ALA A 150 3.10 -9.09 4.72
C ALA A 150 2.25 -9.41 5.95
N LEU A 151 2.31 -10.65 6.44
CA LEU A 151 1.64 -11.05 7.68
C LEU A 151 2.16 -10.23 8.88
N ALA A 152 3.48 -10.04 8.99
CA ALA A 152 4.06 -9.25 10.07
C ALA A 152 3.60 -7.77 10.02
N ALA A 153 3.54 -7.18 8.82
CA ALA A 153 3.04 -5.82 8.62
C ALA A 153 1.55 -5.72 8.99
N ALA A 154 0.73 -6.67 8.53
CA ALA A 154 -0.70 -6.72 8.85
C ALA A 154 -0.95 -6.88 10.36
N ALA A 155 -0.18 -7.74 11.03
CA ALA A 155 -0.25 -7.91 12.49
C ALA A 155 0.09 -6.63 13.27
N GLN A 156 0.96 -5.78 12.71
CA GLN A 156 1.37 -4.50 13.30
C GLN A 156 0.53 -3.31 12.83
N ALA A 157 -0.47 -3.52 11.97
CA ALA A 157 -1.32 -2.45 11.46
C ALA A 157 -2.02 -1.70 12.60
N PRO A 158 -1.95 -0.35 12.64
CA PRO A 158 -2.60 0.44 13.69
C PRO A 158 -4.10 0.14 13.82
N ALA A 159 -4.60 0.10 15.05
CA ALA A 159 -5.99 -0.24 15.31
C ALA A 159 -6.97 0.75 14.67
N GLU A 160 -6.59 2.03 14.67
CA GLU A 160 -7.38 3.11 14.10
C GLU A 160 -7.46 3.00 12.56
N ASP A 161 -6.36 2.59 11.91
CA ASP A 161 -6.33 2.38 10.46
C ASP A 161 -7.18 1.18 10.07
N LYS A 162 -7.07 0.07 10.81
CA LYS A 162 -7.95 -1.09 10.65
C LYS A 162 -9.41 -0.68 10.80
N ALA A 163 -9.75 0.15 11.79
CA ALA A 163 -11.11 0.62 12.00
C ALA A 163 -11.60 1.52 10.84
N ALA A 164 -10.76 2.42 10.32
CA ALA A 164 -11.10 3.26 9.17
C ALA A 164 -11.32 2.43 7.90
N VAL A 165 -10.41 1.50 7.60
CA VAL A 165 -10.54 0.58 6.48
C VAL A 165 -11.78 -0.30 6.60
N LYS A 166 -12.07 -0.83 7.79
CA LYS A 166 -13.26 -1.64 8.05
C LYS A 166 -14.57 -0.89 7.75
N ARG A 167 -14.66 0.39 8.15
CA ARG A 167 -15.83 1.24 7.82
C ARG A 167 -15.96 1.51 6.31
N ASN A 168 -14.84 1.56 5.60
CA ASN A 168 -14.78 1.84 4.16
C ASN A 168 -14.64 0.59 3.28
N LYS A 169 -14.84 -0.63 3.83
CA LYS A 169 -14.62 -1.91 3.13
C LYS A 169 -15.33 -1.96 1.78
N ALA A 170 -16.60 -1.57 1.71
CA ALA A 170 -17.36 -1.59 0.45
C ALA A 170 -16.73 -0.71 -0.65
N LEU A 171 -16.15 0.45 -0.29
CA LEU A 171 -15.45 1.30 -1.23
C LEU A 171 -14.12 0.66 -1.68
N LEU A 172 -13.38 0.09 -0.74
CA LEU A 172 -12.08 -0.53 -1.00
C LEU A 172 -12.20 -1.83 -1.79
N ASN A 173 -13.30 -2.59 -1.66
CA ASN A 173 -13.57 -3.74 -2.51
C ASN A 173 -13.71 -3.33 -3.99
N THR A 174 -14.14 -2.11 -4.30
CA THR A 174 -14.16 -1.63 -5.70
C THR A 174 -12.77 -1.34 -6.28
N VAL A 175 -11.72 -1.46 -5.45
CA VAL A 175 -10.32 -1.22 -5.81
C VAL A 175 -9.51 -2.52 -5.71
N PHE A 176 -9.77 -3.35 -4.69
CA PHE A 176 -8.99 -4.56 -4.42
C PHE A 176 -9.64 -5.87 -4.90
N ASP A 177 -10.97 -5.94 -5.00
CA ASP A 177 -11.68 -7.16 -5.42
C ASP A 177 -12.05 -7.16 -6.92
N SER A 178 -11.51 -6.24 -7.73
CA SER A 178 -11.86 -6.10 -9.16
C SER A 178 -11.33 -7.22 -10.07
N GLY A 179 -11.05 -8.41 -9.53
CA GLY A 179 -10.58 -9.60 -10.26
C GLY A 179 -11.61 -10.73 -10.44
N GLU A 180 -12.85 -10.59 -9.96
CA GLU A 180 -13.92 -11.56 -10.24
C GLU A 180 -15.23 -10.88 -10.68
N GLN A 181 -15.34 -10.57 -11.98
CA GLN A 181 -16.61 -10.63 -12.73
C GLN A 181 -16.38 -11.21 -14.13
#